data_AF-A0A918MLZ3-F1
#
_entry.id   AF-A0A918MLZ3-F1
#
_cell.length_a   1.000
_cell.length_b   1.000
_cell.length_c   1.000
_cell.angle_alpha   90.00
_cell.angle_beta   90.00
_cell.angle_gamma   90.00
#
_symmetry.space_group_name_H-M   'P 1'
#
loop_
_entity.id
_entity.type
_entity.pdbx_description
1 polymer ?
#
loop_
_entity_poly.entity_id
_entity_poly.type
_entity_poly.pdbx_seq_one_letter_code
_entity_poly.pdbx_strand_id
1 'polypeptide(L)'
;MTPQELDDLLSAARSRPAEASSDFMARMLEDAYALQPDPVVQAAPAVAPPGLLARFSRWVFGFGGAATGLATATAAGVWIGFVQPAPVTTIRVALQGAETVEQVDLIPSLDGWLSEG
;
A
#
# COMPACT_ATOMS: atom_id res chain seq x y z
N MET A 1 -32.50 3.69 -7.87
CA MET A 1 -31.19 3.44 -8.50
C MET A 1 -30.17 3.16 -7.42
N THR A 2 -29.99 1.88 -7.11
CA THR A 2 -28.99 1.38 -6.17
C THR A 2 -27.67 1.13 -6.90
N PRO A 3 -26.53 1.03 -6.20
CA PRO A 3 -25.24 0.69 -6.81
C PRO A 3 -25.28 -0.62 -7.62
N GLN A 4 -26.05 -1.60 -7.14
CA GLN A 4 -26.20 -2.89 -7.82
C GLN A 4 -26.92 -2.73 -9.17
N GLU A 5 -27.97 -1.92 -9.22
CA GLU A 5 -28.70 -1.63 -10.47
C GLU A 5 -27.82 -0.89 -11.50
N LEU A 6 -26.89 -0.05 -11.04
CA LEU A 6 -25.91 0.63 -11.91
C LEU A 6 -24.91 -0.38 -12.48
N ASP A 7 -24.38 -1.27 -11.65
CA ASP A 7 -23.41 -2.28 -12.07
C ASP A 7 -24.01 -3.25 -13.10
N ASP A 8 -25.27 -3.65 -12.93
CA ASP A 8 -25.98 -4.51 -13.89
C ASP A 8 -26.18 -3.81 -15.24
N LEU A 9 -26.54 -2.52 -15.24
CA LEU A 9 -26.66 -1.72 -16.47
C LEU A 9 -25.33 -1.55 -17.18
N LEU A 10 -24.24 -1.28 -16.44
CA LEU A 10 -22.89 -1.15 -17.01
C LEU A 10 -22.33 -2.49 -17.52
N SER A 11 -22.70 -3.60 -16.88
CA SER A 11 -22.37 -4.95 -17.34
C SER A 11 -23.08 -5.25 -18.67
N ALA A 12 -24.38 -4.96 -18.76
CA ALA A 12 -25.15 -5.12 -19.98
C ALA A 12 -24.61 -4.26 -21.13
N ALA A 13 -24.26 -3.00 -20.87
CA ALA A 13 -23.68 -2.09 -21.87
C ALA A 13 -22.35 -2.61 -22.44
N ARG A 14 -21.47 -3.16 -21.59
CA ARG A 14 -20.19 -3.75 -22.04
C ARG A 14 -20.36 -4.93 -22.98
N SER A 15 -21.43 -5.71 -22.82
CA SER A 15 -21.71 -6.89 -23.67
C SER A 15 -22.19 -6.53 -25.09
N ARG A 16 -22.56 -5.27 -25.33
CA ARG A 16 -23.08 -4.79 -26.62
C ARG A 16 -22.36 -3.50 -27.01
N PRO A 17 -21.09 -3.57 -27.43
CA PRO A 17 -20.41 -2.39 -27.93
C PRO A 17 -21.17 -1.88 -29.15
N ALA A 18 -21.73 -0.67 -29.05
CA ALA A 18 -22.25 0.03 -30.20
C ALA A 18 -21.07 0.54 -31.02
N GLU A 19 -20.88 -0.01 -32.20
CA GLU A 19 -19.88 0.50 -33.14
C GLU A 19 -20.40 1.82 -33.73
N ALA A 20 -19.61 2.88 -33.58
CA ALA A 20 -19.94 4.17 -34.19
C ALA A 20 -19.87 4.05 -35.72
N SER A 21 -20.85 4.60 -36.43
CA SER A 21 -20.82 4.60 -37.90
C SER A 21 -19.57 5.34 -38.41
N SER A 22 -19.01 4.88 -39.52
CA SER A 22 -17.80 5.48 -40.11
C SER A 22 -18.00 6.96 -40.50
N ASP A 23 -19.20 7.33 -40.97
CA ASP A 23 -19.54 8.72 -41.30
C ASP A 23 -19.53 9.62 -40.06
N PHE A 24 -20.11 9.13 -38.95
CA PHE A 24 -20.07 9.84 -37.68
C PHE A 24 -18.64 10.03 -37.18
N MET A 25 -17.81 8.98 -37.25
CA MET A 25 -16.41 9.07 -36.82
C MET A 25 -15.61 10.07 -37.66
N ALA A 26 -15.85 10.12 -38.98
CA ALA A 26 -15.19 11.09 -39.85
C ALA A 26 -15.53 12.55 -39.47
N ARG A 27 -16.82 12.83 -39.26
CA ARG A 27 -17.29 14.17 -38.84
C ARG A 27 -16.78 14.56 -37.45
N MET A 28 -16.76 13.61 -36.51
CA MET A 28 -16.24 13.83 -35.16
C MET A 28 -14.76 14.21 -35.20
N LEU A 29 -13.95 13.52 -36.02
CA LEU A 29 -12.53 13.81 -36.15
C LEU A 29 -12.29 15.18 -36.79
N GLU A 30 -13.06 15.53 -37.82
CA GLU A 30 -13.00 16.85 -38.44
C GLU A 30 -13.28 17.98 -37.44
N ASP A 31 -14.34 17.82 -36.64
CA ASP A 31 -14.69 18.79 -35.58
C ASP A 31 -13.61 18.85 -34.48
N ALA A 32 -13.07 17.70 -34.07
CA ALA A 32 -11.99 17.64 -33.08
C ALA A 32 -10.73 18.36 -33.56
N TYR A 33 -10.37 18.23 -34.84
CA TYR A 33 -9.24 18.98 -35.41
C TYR A 33 -9.52 20.47 -35.54
N ALA A 34 -10.75 20.87 -35.87
CA ALA A 34 -11.14 22.27 -35.97
C ALA A 34 -11.11 23.00 -34.61
N LEU A 35 -11.41 22.27 -33.52
CA LEU A 35 -11.41 22.80 -32.16
C LEU A 35 -10.09 22.58 -31.41
N GLN A 36 -9.10 21.94 -32.05
CA GLN A 36 -7.82 21.69 -31.40
C GLN A 36 -7.14 23.03 -31.11
N PRO A 37 -6.90 23.37 -29.83
CA PRO A 37 -6.19 24.60 -29.51
C PRO A 37 -4.78 24.51 -30.09
N ASP A 38 -4.30 25.61 -30.66
CA ASP A 38 -2.89 25.71 -31.05
C ASP A 38 -2.03 25.34 -29.84
N PRO A 39 -0.97 24.52 -30.01
CA PRO A 39 -0.05 24.23 -28.94
C PRO A 39 0.58 25.55 -28.52
N VAL A 40 0.08 26.10 -27.41
CA VAL A 40 0.73 27.21 -26.73
C VAL A 40 2.04 26.64 -26.25
N VAL A 41 3.12 26.96 -26.96
CA VAL A 41 4.48 26.73 -26.49
C VAL A 41 4.66 27.63 -25.28
N GLN A 42 4.21 27.15 -24.12
CA GLN A 42 4.59 27.74 -22.86
C GLN A 42 6.07 27.50 -22.73
N ALA A 43 6.86 28.57 -22.83
CA ALA A 43 8.26 28.52 -22.48
C ALA A 43 8.34 27.95 -21.06
N ALA A 44 8.95 26.76 -20.94
CA ALA A 44 9.15 26.16 -19.64
C ALA A 44 9.89 27.18 -18.77
N PRO A 45 9.41 27.49 -17.55
CA PRO A 45 10.15 28.37 -16.66
C PRO A 45 11.55 27.79 -16.50
N ALA A 46 12.57 28.64 -16.68
CA ALA A 46 13.95 28.23 -16.49
C ALA A 46 14.11 27.78 -15.02
N VAL A 47 14.10 26.46 -14.80
CA VAL A 47 14.28 25.90 -13.45
C VAL A 47 15.75 26.08 -13.10
N ALA A 48 16.03 27.06 -12.24
CA ALA A 48 17.38 27.23 -11.71
C ALA A 48 17.81 25.93 -10.99
N PRO A 49 19.06 25.48 -11.16
CA PRO A 49 19.54 24.29 -10.48
C PRO A 49 19.43 24.49 -8.95
N PRO A 50 18.95 23.48 -8.20
CA PRO A 50 18.80 23.62 -6.76
C PRO A 50 20.16 23.89 -6.11
N GLY A 51 20.23 24.95 -5.31
CA GLY A 51 21.43 25.29 -4.54
C GLY A 51 21.81 24.18 -3.56
N LEU A 52 23.06 24.23 -3.05
CA LEU A 52 23.59 23.21 -2.14
C LEU A 52 22.72 23.00 -0.89
N LEU A 53 22.14 24.08 -0.35
CA LEU A 53 21.25 24.03 0.80
C LEU A 53 19.92 23.31 0.47
N ALA A 54 19.38 23.50 -0.74
CA ALA A 54 18.17 22.83 -1.21
C ALA A 54 18.42 21.33 -1.48
N ARG A 55 19.63 20.96 -1.89
CA ARG A 55 20.06 19.56 -2.02
C ARG A 55 20.20 18.90 -0.65
N PHE A 56 20.79 19.60 0.32
CA PHE A 56 20.93 19.11 1.69
C PHE A 56 19.56 18.95 2.37
N SER A 57 18.67 19.93 2.26
CA SER A 57 17.32 19.82 2.81
C SER A 57 16.50 18.70 2.15
N ARG A 58 16.66 18.47 0.84
CA ARG A 58 16.04 17.32 0.16
C ARG A 58 16.64 15.98 0.59
N TRP A 59 17.91 15.93 0.96
CA TRP A 59 18.52 14.71 1.49
C TRP A 59 18.05 14.41 2.92
N VAL A 60 18.01 15.43 3.79
CA VAL A 60 17.59 15.30 5.20
C VAL A 60 16.07 15.11 5.33
N PHE A 61 15.27 15.86 4.58
CA PHE A 61 13.80 15.89 4.72
C PHE A 61 13.06 15.25 3.54
N GLY A 62 13.72 14.95 2.42
CA GLY A 62 13.07 14.32 1.26
C GLY A 62 12.71 12.85 1.48
N PHE A 63 13.23 12.23 2.54
CA PHE A 63 12.77 10.93 3.02
C PHE A 63 11.53 11.03 3.93
N GLY A 64 11.05 12.24 4.26
CA GLY A 64 10.04 12.49 5.29
C GLY A 64 8.79 11.62 5.16
N GLY A 65 8.17 11.54 3.97
CA GLY A 65 6.94 10.77 3.79
C GLY A 65 7.11 9.24 3.92
N ALA A 66 8.20 8.69 3.38
CA ALA A 66 8.48 7.25 3.45
C ALA A 66 8.96 6.85 4.86
N ALA A 67 9.78 7.70 5.49
CA ALA A 67 10.29 7.47 6.84
C ALA A 67 9.18 7.58 7.90
N THR A 68 8.24 8.52 7.76
CA THR A 68 7.07 8.59 8.66
C THR A 68 6.20 7.35 8.54
N GLY A 69 5.94 6.86 7.31
CA GLY A 69 5.17 5.63 7.09
C GLY A 69 5.85 4.41 7.75
N LEU A 70 7.16 4.27 7.58
CA LEU A 70 7.94 3.19 8.19
C LEU A 70 7.96 3.28 9.73
N ALA A 71 8.09 4.49 10.28
CA ALA A 71 8.07 4.72 11.73
C ALA A 71 6.69 4.39 12.32
N THR A 72 5.60 4.83 11.68
CA THR A 72 4.23 4.52 12.09
C THR A 72 3.93 3.02 11.96
N ALA A 73 4.40 2.36 10.89
CA ALA A 73 4.24 0.91 10.73
C ALA A 73 5.00 0.13 11.81
N THR A 74 6.21 0.56 12.17
CA THR A 74 6.98 -0.04 13.28
C THR A 74 6.27 0.17 14.61
N ALA A 75 5.79 1.38 14.90
CA ALA A 75 5.05 1.67 16.12
C ALA A 75 3.74 0.86 16.21
N ALA A 76 3.01 0.72 15.10
CA ALA A 76 1.82 -0.12 15.02
C ALA A 76 2.17 -1.61 15.21
N GLY A 77 3.27 -2.08 14.62
CA GLY A 77 3.77 -3.44 14.83
C GLY A 77 4.12 -3.72 16.28
N VAL A 78 4.78 -2.78 16.96
CA VAL A 78 5.06 -2.88 18.41
C VAL A 78 3.77 -2.87 19.22
N TRP A 79 2.82 -1.99 18.90
CA TRP A 79 1.52 -1.94 19.60
C TRP A 79 0.73 -3.25 19.48
N ILE A 80 0.66 -3.80 18.27
CA ILE A 80 -0.03 -5.08 17.99
C ILE A 80 0.72 -6.27 18.60
N GLY A 81 2.06 -6.26 18.56
CA GLY A 81 2.88 -7.37 19.07
C GLY A 81 2.97 -7.43 20.59
N PHE A 82 2.96 -6.28 21.28
CA PHE A 82 3.14 -6.20 22.73
C PHE A 82 1.84 -6.45 23.51
N VAL A 83 0.68 -6.08 22.93
CA VAL A 83 -0.62 -6.40 23.51
C VAL A 83 -1.07 -7.73 22.91
N GLN A 84 -0.65 -8.86 23.51
CA GLN A 84 -1.36 -10.13 23.30
C GLN A 84 -2.85 -9.87 23.60
N PRO A 85 -3.76 -9.93 22.62
CA PRO A 85 -5.18 -9.79 22.92
C PRO A 85 -5.56 -10.85 23.94
N ALA A 86 -6.11 -10.48 25.09
CA ALA A 86 -6.69 -11.45 26.04
C ALA A 86 -7.49 -12.60 25.37
N PRO A 87 -8.27 -12.36 24.27
CA PRO A 87 -8.94 -13.45 23.57
C PRO A 87 -8.04 -14.50 22.90
N VAL A 88 -6.81 -14.18 22.43
CA VAL A 88 -5.91 -15.23 21.88
C VAL A 88 -5.33 -16.11 22.97
N THR A 89 -5.13 -15.60 24.19
CA THR A 89 -4.77 -16.41 25.35
C THR A 89 -5.91 -17.36 25.71
N THR A 90 -7.15 -16.87 25.73
CA THR A 90 -8.34 -17.71 25.99
C THR A 90 -8.53 -18.79 24.92
N ILE A 91 -8.34 -18.47 23.64
CA ILE A 91 -8.42 -19.43 22.54
C ILE A 91 -7.28 -20.45 22.61
N ARG A 92 -6.05 -20.04 22.95
CA ARG A 92 -4.93 -20.98 23.17
C ARG A 92 -5.21 -21.95 24.32
N VAL A 93 -5.68 -21.45 25.46
CA VAL A 93 -6.04 -22.30 26.62
C VAL A 93 -7.18 -23.26 26.26
N ALA A 94 -8.14 -22.83 25.45
CA ALA A 94 -9.23 -23.68 24.97
C ALA A 94 -8.76 -24.74 23.95
N LEU A 95 -7.79 -24.42 23.08
CA LEU A 95 -7.26 -25.32 22.04
C LEU A 95 -6.22 -26.31 22.57
N GLN A 96 -5.39 -25.90 23.53
CA GLN A 96 -4.29 -26.73 24.07
C GLN A 96 -4.72 -27.54 25.31
N GLY A 97 -5.93 -27.30 25.83
CA GLY A 97 -6.33 -27.84 27.12
C GLY A 97 -5.49 -27.23 28.25
N ALA A 98 -5.92 -27.40 29.50
CA ALA A 98 -5.17 -26.97 30.67
C ALA A 98 -3.93 -27.85 30.95
N GLU A 99 -3.22 -28.30 29.91
CA GLU A 99 -1.96 -29.00 30.09
C GLU A 99 -0.85 -27.96 30.23
N THR A 100 -0.32 -27.90 31.44
CA THR A 100 0.97 -27.29 31.72
C THR A 100 1.96 -27.86 30.72
N VAL A 101 2.47 -27.01 29.82
CA VAL A 101 3.55 -27.38 28.90
C VAL A 101 4.70 -27.89 29.77
N GLU A 102 4.86 -29.20 29.83
CA GLU A 102 6.01 -29.81 30.46
C GLU A 102 7.20 -29.45 29.58
N GLN A 103 7.92 -28.42 30.01
CA GLN A 103 9.11 -27.95 29.32
C GLN A 103 10.18 -29.02 29.52
N VAL A 104 10.23 -29.96 28.60
CA VAL A 104 11.31 -30.96 28.55
C VAL A 104 12.55 -30.25 28.05
N ASP A 105 13.50 -30.04 28.96
CA ASP A 105 14.78 -29.42 28.63
C ASP A 105 15.62 -30.46 27.86
N LEU A 106 15.80 -30.22 26.55
CA LEU A 106 16.53 -31.13 25.66
C LEU A 106 18.04 -30.88 25.64
N ILE A 107 18.50 -29.85 26.36
CA ILE A 107 19.91 -29.48 26.45
C ILE A 107 20.31 -29.55 27.93
N PRO A 108 21.27 -30.40 28.31
CA PRO A 108 21.78 -30.40 29.68
C PRO A 108 22.39 -29.03 29.99
N SER A 109 22.10 -28.48 31.16
CA SER A 109 22.62 -27.17 31.56
C SER A 109 24.16 -27.18 31.58
N LEU A 110 24.76 -26.07 31.16
CA LEU A 110 26.22 -25.86 31.16
C LEU A 110 26.85 -26.08 32.55
N ASP A 111 26.06 -25.91 33.61
CA ASP A 111 26.48 -26.17 34.99
C ASP A 111 26.81 -27.63 35.25
N GLY A 112 26.11 -28.57 34.60
CA GLY A 112 26.41 -30.00 34.68
C GLY A 112 27.80 -30.29 34.09
N TRP A 113 28.11 -29.68 32.93
CA TRP A 113 29.41 -29.79 32.27
C TRP A 113 30.57 -29.20 33.06
N LEU A 114 30.33 -28.13 33.81
CA LEU A 114 31.37 -27.50 34.64
C LEU A 114 31.63 -28.24 35.96
N SER A 115 30.68 -29.08 36.40
CA SER A 115 30.79 -29.83 37.65
C SER A 115 31.51 -31.19 37.52
N GLU A 116 31.61 -31.73 36.30
CA GLU A 116 32.26 -33.02 35.99
C GLU A 116 33.69 -32.89 35.42
N GLY A 117 34.24 -31.66 35.38
CA GLY A 117 35.61 -31.35 34.91
C GLY A 117 36.63 -31.13 36.02
#